data_AF-A0A840AV04-F1
#
_entry.id   AF-A0A840AV04-F1
#
_cell.length_a   1.000
_cell.length_b   1.000
_cell.length_c   1.000
_cell.angle_alpha   90.00
_cell.angle_beta   90.00
_cell.angle_gamma   90.00
#
_symmetry.space_group_name_H-M   'P 1'
#
loop_
_entity.id
_entity.type
_entity.pdbx_description
1 polymer ?
#
loop_
_entity_poly.entity_id
_entity_poly.type
_entity_poly.pdbx_seq_one_letter_code
_entity_poly.pdbx_strand_id
1 'polypeptide(L)'
;MSAVELPPALRAAVEGLLDGVSTDRLARAASVLSERYRAELRDGRLHVSDDEAAAAYLAARLPATFAASRSALAAAEAALPHFAPLSQLDFGSGPGTALFAASDTWTTLRSAHLVEASAAMRAACARLAAAAGAPAHEWSATDLGVTLPAFTPHDLVTIAYVLDELDEAARQRLIAAAWRATSGALVIVEPGTPAGWRRILAARDGLIAEGARIAAPCPHAAPCPVAAPDWCHFAVRLPRSRLHRRTKQADSPFEDEKFAYLVASRTEAEPIAARVLTPPRAASGRVGLKLCRASGDLEEVLVTRREGEAFRIARRLEWGDAVPSAIGR
;
A
#
# COMPACT_ATOMS: atom_id res chain seq x y z
N MET A 1 -14.12 -6.73 -7.48
CA MET A 1 -13.06 -5.73 -7.27
C MET A 1 -13.32 -4.55 -8.17
N SER A 2 -13.75 -3.43 -7.59
CA SER A 2 -13.76 -2.14 -8.29
C SER A 2 -12.34 -1.77 -8.70
N ALA A 3 -12.17 -1.15 -9.87
CA ALA A 3 -10.85 -0.74 -10.33
C ALA A 3 -10.46 0.59 -9.68
N VAL A 4 -9.22 0.69 -9.20
CA VAL A 4 -8.65 1.96 -8.72
C VAL A 4 -7.85 2.58 -9.86
N GLU A 5 -8.25 3.79 -10.26
CA GLU A 5 -7.58 4.56 -11.30
C GLU A 5 -6.74 5.68 -10.69
N LEU A 6 -5.74 6.14 -11.42
CA LEU A 6 -5.07 7.39 -11.09
C LEU A 6 -6.05 8.56 -11.24
N PRO A 7 -6.01 9.55 -10.33
CA PRO A 7 -6.72 10.81 -10.51
C PRO A 7 -6.42 11.41 -11.88
N PRO A 8 -7.41 11.98 -12.60
CA PRO A 8 -7.21 12.44 -13.98
C PRO A 8 -6.03 13.39 -14.16
N ALA A 9 -5.83 14.32 -13.21
CA ALA A 9 -4.71 15.26 -13.24
C ALA A 9 -3.35 14.57 -13.08
N LEU A 10 -3.24 13.60 -12.17
CA LEU A 10 -2.03 12.81 -11.98
C LEU A 10 -1.73 11.93 -13.20
N ARG A 11 -2.77 11.30 -13.77
CA ARG A 11 -2.63 10.51 -15.01
C ARG A 11 -2.09 11.38 -16.15
N ALA A 12 -2.67 12.55 -16.36
CA ALA A 12 -2.22 13.49 -17.39
C ALA A 12 -0.79 13.99 -17.13
N ALA A 13 -0.43 14.26 -15.88
CA ALA A 13 0.92 14.65 -15.49
C ALA A 13 1.94 13.54 -15.82
N VAL A 14 1.65 12.29 -15.45
CA VAL A 14 2.50 11.13 -15.79
C VAL A 14 2.64 10.98 -17.31
N GLU A 15 1.55 11.08 -18.06
CA GLU A 15 1.58 10.99 -19.52
C GLU A 15 2.42 12.12 -20.15
N GLY A 16 2.30 13.36 -19.66
CA GLY A 16 3.10 14.49 -20.12
C GLY A 16 4.58 14.39 -19.75
N LEU A 17 4.92 13.81 -18.59
CA LEU A 17 6.32 13.56 -18.19
C LEU A 17 7.01 12.52 -19.08
N LEU A 18 6.23 11.58 -19.62
CA LEU A 18 6.71 10.49 -20.45
C LEU A 18 6.57 10.78 -21.94
N ASP A 19 6.04 11.95 -22.32
CA ASP A 19 5.92 12.36 -23.71
C ASP A 19 7.30 12.48 -24.37
N GLY A 20 7.40 11.99 -25.61
CA GLY A 20 8.67 11.90 -26.35
C GLY A 20 9.66 10.82 -25.86
N VAL A 21 9.39 10.11 -24.76
CA VAL A 21 10.25 9.01 -24.31
C VAL A 21 9.94 7.74 -25.12
N SER A 22 10.98 7.11 -25.68
CA SER A 22 10.83 5.86 -26.44
C SER A 22 10.25 4.74 -25.58
N THR A 23 9.16 4.12 -26.05
CA THR A 23 8.52 2.99 -25.37
C THR A 23 9.46 1.80 -25.19
N ASP A 24 10.37 1.57 -26.15
CA ASP A 24 11.33 0.46 -26.08
C ASP A 24 12.39 0.72 -25.01
N ARG A 25 12.79 1.98 -24.81
CA ARG A 25 13.68 2.37 -23.70
C ARG A 25 12.98 2.15 -22.37
N LEU A 26 11.74 2.64 -22.23
CA LEU A 26 10.93 2.45 -21.03
C LEU A 26 10.74 0.96 -20.71
N ALA A 27 10.45 0.13 -21.70
CA ALA A 27 10.27 -1.31 -21.50
C ALA A 27 11.55 -2.00 -21.00
N ARG A 28 12.71 -1.68 -21.59
CA ARG A 28 14.01 -2.22 -21.13
C ARG A 28 14.33 -1.77 -19.72
N ALA A 29 14.23 -0.48 -19.43
CA ALA A 29 14.49 0.07 -18.11
C ALA A 29 13.51 -0.49 -17.06
N ALA A 30 12.24 -0.68 -17.40
CA ALA A 30 11.24 -1.31 -16.53
C ALA A 30 11.55 -2.79 -16.27
N SER A 31 12.11 -3.53 -17.25
CA SER A 31 12.57 -4.91 -17.04
C SER A 31 13.70 -4.97 -16.02
N VAL A 32 14.73 -4.13 -16.19
CA VAL A 32 15.86 -4.03 -15.25
C VAL A 32 15.37 -3.68 -13.84
N LEU A 33 14.47 -2.72 -13.74
CA LEU A 33 13.87 -2.32 -12.46
C LEU A 33 13.11 -3.48 -11.81
N SER A 34 12.28 -4.19 -12.58
CA SER A 34 11.51 -5.36 -12.13
C SER A 34 12.41 -6.48 -11.63
N GLU A 35 13.52 -6.76 -12.32
CA GLU A 35 14.52 -7.75 -11.90
C GLU A 35 15.17 -7.36 -10.57
N ARG A 36 15.56 -6.09 -10.40
CA ARG A 36 16.15 -5.58 -9.15
C ARG A 36 15.21 -5.72 -7.96
N TYR A 37 13.94 -5.32 -8.11
CA TYR A 37 12.93 -5.47 -7.05
C TYR A 37 12.64 -6.95 -6.73
N ARG A 38 12.46 -7.80 -7.76
CA ARG A 38 12.15 -9.23 -7.55
C ARG A 38 13.26 -9.99 -6.86
N ALA A 39 14.51 -9.62 -7.14
CA ALA A 39 15.67 -10.21 -6.49
C ALA A 39 16.02 -9.53 -5.15
N GLU A 40 15.27 -8.50 -4.74
CA GLU A 40 15.54 -7.68 -3.54
C GLU A 40 17.03 -7.28 -3.47
N LEU A 41 17.61 -6.82 -4.59
CA LEU A 41 19.05 -6.61 -4.72
C LEU A 41 19.55 -5.45 -3.86
N ARG A 42 20.28 -5.75 -2.79
CA ARG A 42 20.91 -4.74 -1.92
C ARG A 42 22.39 -4.55 -2.25
N ASP A 43 22.66 -4.03 -3.44
CA ASP A 43 24.03 -3.78 -3.95
C ASP A 43 24.59 -2.40 -3.52
N GLY A 44 23.94 -1.73 -2.57
CA GLY A 44 24.29 -0.37 -2.12
C GLY A 44 23.91 0.74 -3.10
N ARG A 45 23.24 0.41 -4.22
CA ARG A 45 22.72 1.40 -5.17
C ARG A 45 21.21 1.52 -5.00
N LEU A 46 20.71 2.75 -5.07
CA LEU A 46 19.28 3.02 -5.16
C LEU A 46 18.67 2.26 -6.33
N HIS A 47 17.46 1.72 -6.14
CA HIS A 47 16.75 1.02 -7.22
C HIS A 47 16.43 1.96 -8.39
N VAL A 48 16.20 3.25 -8.11
CA VAL A 48 15.99 4.29 -9.10
C VAL A 48 16.98 5.43 -8.84
N SER A 49 18.08 5.46 -9.60
CA SER A 49 19.16 6.44 -9.41
C SER A 49 19.20 7.58 -10.44
N ASP A 50 18.51 7.43 -11.57
CA ASP A 50 18.58 8.36 -12.70
C ASP A 50 17.20 8.59 -13.35
N ASP A 51 17.15 9.56 -14.27
CA ASP A 51 15.92 10.01 -14.92
C ASP A 51 15.27 8.91 -15.80
N GLU A 52 16.07 8.02 -16.39
CA GLU A 52 15.55 6.91 -17.20
C GLU A 52 14.87 5.87 -16.32
N ALA A 53 15.50 5.49 -15.21
CA ALA A 53 14.91 4.62 -14.21
C ALA A 53 13.66 5.23 -13.56
N ALA A 54 13.66 6.55 -13.32
CA ALA A 54 12.49 7.26 -12.81
C ALA A 54 11.34 7.22 -13.82
N ALA A 55 11.59 7.54 -15.08
CA ALA A 55 10.59 7.45 -16.15
C ALA A 55 10.01 6.03 -16.29
N ALA A 56 10.86 5.01 -16.21
CA ALA A 56 10.42 3.61 -16.21
C ALA A 56 9.56 3.27 -15.00
N TYR A 57 9.91 3.75 -13.80
CA TYR A 57 9.11 3.59 -12.59
C TYR A 57 7.73 4.24 -12.76
N LEU A 58 7.67 5.48 -13.25
CA LEU A 58 6.41 6.20 -13.50
C LEU A 58 5.50 5.44 -14.47
N ALA A 59 6.08 4.86 -15.53
CA ALA A 59 5.32 4.13 -16.54
C ALA A 59 4.83 2.75 -16.07
N ALA A 60 5.61 2.05 -15.25
CA ALA A 60 5.38 0.64 -14.92
C ALA A 60 4.91 0.38 -13.49
N ARG A 61 5.36 1.16 -12.50
CA ARG A 61 5.10 0.89 -11.08
C ARG A 61 4.20 1.93 -10.42
N LEU A 62 4.28 3.21 -10.78
CA LEU A 62 3.47 4.26 -10.14
C LEU A 62 1.96 3.95 -10.16
N PRO A 63 1.33 3.52 -11.28
CA PRO A 63 -0.10 3.22 -11.28
C PRO A 63 -0.47 2.10 -10.29
N ALA A 64 0.35 1.04 -10.25
CA ALA A 64 0.12 -0.14 -9.40
C ALA A 64 0.32 0.17 -7.92
N THR A 65 1.41 0.85 -7.59
CA THR A 65 1.74 1.26 -6.22
C THR A 65 0.79 2.35 -5.72
N PHE A 66 0.28 3.23 -6.58
CA PHE A 66 -0.80 4.15 -6.25
C PHE A 66 -2.08 3.38 -5.89
N ALA A 67 -2.51 2.44 -6.73
CA ALA A 67 -3.72 1.67 -6.48
C ALA A 67 -3.66 0.89 -5.16
N ALA A 68 -2.51 0.29 -4.86
CA ALA A 68 -2.27 -0.42 -3.60
C ALA A 68 -2.26 0.54 -2.39
N SER A 69 -1.54 1.65 -2.49
CA SER A 69 -1.46 2.66 -1.42
C SER A 69 -2.82 3.28 -1.14
N ARG A 70 -3.55 3.71 -2.18
CA ARG A 70 -4.91 4.24 -2.05
C ARG A 70 -5.85 3.21 -1.43
N SER A 71 -5.74 1.93 -1.78
CA SER A 71 -6.56 0.87 -1.17
C SER A 71 -6.26 0.68 0.32
N ALA A 72 -4.99 0.73 0.72
CA ALA A 72 -4.59 0.68 2.13
C ALA A 72 -5.07 1.91 2.92
N LEU A 73 -4.98 3.11 2.32
CA LEU A 73 -5.45 4.36 2.93
C LEU A 73 -6.98 4.42 3.03
N ALA A 74 -7.71 3.93 2.03
CA ALA A 74 -9.16 3.77 2.11
C ALA A 74 -9.58 2.78 3.20
N ALA A 75 -8.81 1.71 3.42
CA ALA A 75 -9.02 0.82 4.55
C ALA A 75 -8.75 1.50 5.90
N ALA A 76 -7.76 2.41 5.97
CA ALA A 76 -7.52 3.24 7.14
C ALA A 76 -8.69 4.21 7.41
N GLU A 77 -9.18 4.90 6.38
CA GLU A 77 -10.35 5.81 6.47
C GLU A 77 -11.60 5.05 6.95
N ALA A 78 -11.86 3.87 6.40
CA ALA A 78 -12.99 3.03 6.83
C ALA A 78 -12.87 2.54 8.28
N ALA A 79 -11.64 2.24 8.74
CA ALA A 79 -11.38 1.80 10.11
C ALA A 79 -11.37 2.94 11.12
N LEU A 80 -11.10 4.17 10.68
CA LEU A 80 -10.98 5.37 11.50
C LEU A 80 -11.85 6.49 10.90
N PRO A 81 -13.20 6.41 11.01
CA PRO A 81 -14.12 7.29 10.28
C PRO A 81 -14.05 8.77 10.66
N HIS A 82 -13.42 9.09 11.80
CA HIS A 82 -13.19 10.46 12.26
C HIS A 82 -11.77 10.96 12.01
N PHE A 83 -10.91 10.13 11.40
CA PHE A 83 -9.55 10.51 11.09
C PHE A 83 -9.51 11.40 9.84
N ALA A 84 -9.01 12.62 10.02
CA ALA A 84 -8.93 13.65 9.00
C ALA A 84 -7.54 14.31 9.06
N PRO A 85 -6.49 13.65 8.53
CA PRO A 85 -5.12 14.14 8.63
C PRO A 85 -4.96 15.49 7.93
N LEU A 86 -4.22 16.40 8.57
CA LEU A 86 -3.81 17.68 7.98
C LEU A 86 -2.36 17.62 7.50
N SER A 87 -1.53 16.78 8.12
CA SER A 87 -0.11 16.62 7.79
C SER A 87 0.26 15.16 7.49
N GLN A 88 1.14 14.97 6.51
CA GLN A 88 1.73 13.67 6.17
C GLN A 88 3.26 13.68 6.34
N LEU A 89 3.85 12.58 6.80
CA LEU A 89 5.26 12.26 6.66
C LEU A 89 5.41 10.97 5.86
N ASP A 90 6.14 11.00 4.75
CA ASP A 90 6.27 9.86 3.83
C ASP A 90 7.73 9.42 3.71
N PHE A 91 8.03 8.23 4.25
CA PHE A 91 9.36 7.63 4.20
C PHE A 91 9.53 6.78 2.94
N GLY A 92 10.52 7.11 2.12
CA GLY A 92 10.74 6.44 0.84
C GLY A 92 9.73 6.90 -0.20
N SER A 93 9.46 8.20 -0.24
CA SER A 93 8.31 8.75 -0.97
C SER A 93 8.39 8.54 -2.49
N GLY A 94 9.57 8.27 -3.04
CA GLY A 94 9.78 8.06 -4.46
C GLY A 94 9.26 9.25 -5.27
N PRO A 95 8.37 9.02 -6.27
CA PRO A 95 7.78 10.09 -7.07
C PRO A 95 6.55 10.72 -6.40
N GLY A 96 6.37 10.54 -5.08
CA GLY A 96 5.24 11.05 -4.29
C GLY A 96 3.99 10.18 -4.37
N THR A 97 4.11 8.87 -4.66
CA THR A 97 2.96 7.99 -4.85
C THR A 97 1.99 8.00 -3.66
N ALA A 98 2.53 7.89 -2.44
CA ALA A 98 1.70 7.89 -1.22
C ALA A 98 1.15 9.29 -0.89
N LEU A 99 1.85 10.36 -1.26
CA LEU A 99 1.30 11.74 -1.19
C LEU A 99 0.04 11.88 -2.03
N PHE A 100 0.08 11.46 -3.30
CA PHE A 100 -1.09 11.54 -4.17
C PHE A 100 -2.22 10.64 -3.69
N ALA A 101 -1.92 9.43 -3.23
CA ALA A 101 -2.92 8.51 -2.70
C ALA A 101 -3.59 9.05 -1.43
N ALA A 102 -2.82 9.68 -0.54
CA ALA A 102 -3.33 10.33 0.67
C ALA A 102 -4.18 11.56 0.33
N SER A 103 -3.78 12.36 -0.65
CA SER A 103 -4.53 13.53 -1.11
C SER A 103 -5.86 13.14 -1.77
N ASP A 104 -5.90 12.00 -2.47
CA ASP A 104 -7.13 11.42 -3.05
C ASP A 104 -8.07 10.86 -1.98
N THR A 105 -7.50 10.32 -0.89
CA THR A 105 -8.28 9.75 0.23
C THR A 105 -8.83 10.85 1.13
N TRP A 106 -7.98 11.78 1.58
CA TRP A 106 -8.37 12.85 2.51
C TRP A 106 -8.16 14.22 1.90
N THR A 107 -9.28 14.89 1.56
CA THR A 107 -9.28 16.28 1.11
C THR A 107 -8.86 17.27 2.21
N THR A 108 -8.70 16.81 3.46
CA THR A 108 -8.20 17.61 4.59
C THR A 108 -6.69 17.75 4.62
N LEU A 109 -5.94 16.93 3.88
CA LEU A 109 -4.49 17.01 3.84
C LEU A 109 -4.04 18.39 3.33
N ARG A 110 -3.13 19.04 4.05
CA ARG A 110 -2.64 20.39 3.75
C ARG A 110 -1.16 20.42 3.45
N SER A 111 -0.38 19.62 4.17
CA SER A 111 1.07 19.61 4.05
C SER A 111 1.66 18.20 4.10
N ALA A 112 2.81 18.01 3.46
CA ALA A 112 3.56 16.77 3.55
C ALA A 112 5.07 17.00 3.69
N HIS A 113 5.73 16.15 4.46
CA HIS A 113 7.18 16.01 4.49
C HIS A 113 7.56 14.71 3.78
N LEU A 114 8.36 14.80 2.73
CA LEU A 114 8.73 13.68 1.87
C LEU A 114 10.20 13.33 2.06
N VAL A 115 10.52 12.08 2.37
CA VAL A 115 11.88 11.60 2.59
C VAL A 115 12.29 10.67 1.45
N GLU A 116 13.24 11.11 0.62
CA GLU A 116 13.65 10.39 -0.59
C GLU A 116 15.13 10.68 -0.94
N ALA A 117 15.93 9.64 -1.14
CA ALA A 117 17.35 9.74 -1.45
C ALA A 117 17.62 10.12 -2.93
N SER A 118 16.83 9.60 -3.86
CA SER A 118 17.02 9.75 -5.30
C SER A 118 16.65 11.15 -5.80
N ALA A 119 17.64 11.87 -6.33
CA ALA A 119 17.40 13.18 -6.95
C ALA A 119 16.43 13.10 -8.15
N ALA A 120 16.51 12.03 -8.94
CA ALA A 120 15.63 11.80 -10.08
C ALA A 120 14.16 11.60 -9.63
N MET A 121 13.93 10.84 -8.55
CA MET A 121 12.58 10.64 -8.01
C MET A 121 12.01 11.93 -7.42
N ARG A 122 12.81 12.71 -6.68
CA ARG A 122 12.39 14.03 -6.18
C ARG A 122 12.04 14.98 -7.33
N ALA A 123 12.86 15.01 -8.39
CA ALA A 123 12.60 15.84 -9.56
C ALA A 123 11.31 15.41 -10.29
N ALA A 124 11.08 14.10 -10.43
CA ALA A 124 9.83 13.56 -10.98
C ALA A 124 8.63 13.97 -10.12
N CYS A 125 8.70 13.79 -8.80
CA CYS A 125 7.63 14.19 -7.91
C CYS A 125 7.34 15.69 -7.97
N ALA A 126 8.35 16.56 -7.98
CA ALA A 126 8.15 18.01 -8.06
C ALA A 126 7.37 18.40 -9.33
N ARG A 127 7.69 17.78 -10.45
CA ARG A 127 6.98 17.99 -11.73
C ARG A 127 5.54 17.46 -11.68
N LEU A 128 5.34 16.26 -11.13
CA LEU A 128 4.00 15.67 -10.95
C LEU A 128 3.14 16.52 -10.01
N ALA A 129 3.70 16.97 -8.89
CA ALA A 129 3.01 17.77 -7.89
C ALA A 129 2.57 19.12 -8.44
N ALA A 130 3.44 19.79 -9.20
CA ALA A 130 3.11 21.04 -9.88
C ALA A 130 2.01 20.87 -10.93
N ALA A 131 2.03 19.77 -11.70
CA ALA A 131 1.05 19.53 -12.76
C ALA A 131 -0.30 18.99 -12.25
N ALA A 132 -0.30 18.17 -11.18
CA ALA A 132 -1.49 17.51 -10.66
C ALA A 132 -2.14 18.26 -9.48
N GLY A 133 -1.48 19.29 -8.94
CA GLY A 133 -2.01 20.09 -7.82
C GLY A 133 -1.91 19.37 -6.47
N ALA A 134 -0.71 18.89 -6.11
CA ALA A 134 -0.50 18.27 -4.80
C ALA A 134 -0.55 19.32 -3.66
N PRO A 135 -0.81 18.89 -2.41
CA PRO A 135 -0.65 19.73 -1.23
C PRO A 135 0.77 20.32 -1.11
N ALA A 136 0.90 21.35 -0.27
CA ALA A 136 2.20 21.95 0.03
C ALA A 136 3.14 20.86 0.58
N HIS A 137 4.38 20.81 0.12
CA HIS A 137 5.29 19.75 0.56
C HIS A 137 6.74 20.20 0.55
N GLU A 138 7.51 19.57 1.42
CA GLU A 138 8.96 19.74 1.53
C GLU A 138 9.68 18.40 1.49
N TRP A 139 11.00 18.44 1.28
CA TRP A 139 11.82 17.27 1.02
C TRP A 139 12.99 17.15 1.98
N SER A 140 13.30 15.92 2.36
CA SER A 140 14.60 15.54 2.91
C SER A 140 15.29 14.55 1.97
N ALA A 141 16.45 14.96 1.45
CA ALA A 141 17.33 14.10 0.68
C ALA A 141 18.07 13.16 1.65
N THR A 142 17.45 12.01 1.95
CA THR A 142 17.92 11.12 3.01
C THR A 142 17.87 9.67 2.58
N ASP A 143 18.98 8.97 2.77
CA ASP A 143 19.06 7.51 2.67
C ASP A 143 18.63 6.88 4.00
N LEU A 144 17.47 6.21 3.98
CA LEU A 144 16.85 5.57 5.14
C LEU A 144 17.64 4.38 5.68
N GLY A 145 18.52 3.77 4.86
CA GLY A 145 19.41 2.72 5.33
C GLY A 145 20.53 3.27 6.20
N VAL A 146 20.97 4.50 5.93
CA VAL A 146 22.11 5.13 6.59
C VAL A 146 21.67 5.96 7.80
N THR A 147 20.75 6.91 7.61
CA THR A 147 20.37 7.86 8.66
C THR A 147 18.87 8.07 8.73
N LEU A 148 18.37 8.36 9.92
CA LEU A 148 16.97 8.65 10.18
C LEU A 148 16.87 9.98 10.93
N PRO A 149 16.52 11.08 10.25
CA PRO A 149 16.28 12.35 10.91
C PRO A 149 15.11 12.23 11.89
N ALA A 150 15.18 13.03 12.96
CA ALA A 150 14.07 13.18 13.88
C ALA A 150 13.05 14.15 13.27
N PHE A 151 11.79 13.73 13.26
CA PHE A 151 10.67 14.55 12.82
C PHE A 151 9.76 14.87 13.99
N THR A 152 9.15 16.05 13.95
CA THR A 152 7.96 16.31 14.76
C THR A 152 6.84 15.36 14.35
N PRO A 153 5.91 14.98 15.25
CA PRO A 153 4.82 14.09 14.87
C PRO A 153 3.91 14.67 13.77
N HIS A 154 3.50 13.82 12.82
CA HIS A 154 2.53 14.09 11.76
C HIS A 154 1.27 13.24 11.94
N ASP A 155 0.14 13.74 11.43
CA ASP A 155 -1.16 13.07 11.58
C ASP A 155 -1.16 11.70 10.87
N LEU A 156 -0.64 11.68 9.64
CA LEU A 156 -0.45 10.48 8.84
C LEU A 156 1.03 10.25 8.60
N VAL A 157 1.52 9.04 8.86
CA VAL A 157 2.85 8.60 8.46
C VAL A 157 2.71 7.43 7.48
N THR A 158 3.46 7.46 6.38
CA THR A 158 3.45 6.40 5.36
C THR A 158 4.83 5.80 5.14
N ILE A 159 4.84 4.48 4.94
CA ILE A 159 6.00 3.70 4.47
C ILE A 159 5.46 2.79 3.36
N ALA A 160 5.73 3.09 2.11
CA ALA A 160 5.16 2.33 0.99
C ALA A 160 6.25 1.84 0.03
N TYR A 161 6.39 0.52 -0.10
CA TYR A 161 7.30 -0.15 -1.04
C TYR A 161 8.77 0.27 -0.89
N VAL A 162 9.26 0.36 0.37
CA VAL A 162 10.66 0.71 0.66
C VAL A 162 11.32 -0.23 1.66
N LEU A 163 10.57 -1.04 2.44
CA LEU A 163 11.21 -1.89 3.45
C LEU A 163 12.01 -3.03 2.81
N ASP A 164 11.66 -3.47 1.60
CA ASP A 164 12.41 -4.47 0.84
C ASP A 164 13.83 -4.02 0.46
N GLU A 165 14.02 -2.70 0.29
CA GLU A 165 15.32 -2.07 0.02
C GLU A 165 16.25 -2.05 1.24
N LEU A 166 15.67 -2.16 2.44
CA LEU A 166 16.40 -2.07 3.71
C LEU A 166 16.78 -3.44 4.26
N ASP A 167 17.89 -3.51 4.99
CA ASP A 167 18.19 -4.67 5.84
C ASP A 167 17.30 -4.69 7.09
N GLU A 168 17.31 -5.80 7.82
CA GLU A 168 16.42 -6.02 8.97
C GLU A 168 16.62 -4.97 10.07
N ALA A 169 17.86 -4.58 10.37
CA ALA A 169 18.14 -3.60 11.42
C ALA A 169 17.68 -2.19 11.02
N ALA A 170 17.89 -1.80 9.75
CA ALA A 170 17.41 -0.54 9.21
C ALA A 170 15.87 -0.49 9.18
N ARG A 171 15.19 -1.58 8.82
CA ARG A 171 13.71 -1.67 8.88
C ARG A 171 13.19 -1.41 10.28
N GLN A 172 13.74 -2.09 11.28
CA GLN A 172 13.31 -1.96 12.67
C GLN A 172 13.52 -0.52 13.17
N ARG A 173 14.68 0.09 12.87
CA ARG A 173 14.95 1.50 13.21
C ARG A 173 13.95 2.44 12.51
N LEU A 174 13.67 2.22 11.23
CA LEU A 174 12.73 3.05 10.46
C LEU A 174 11.31 2.94 11.01
N ILE A 175 10.80 1.73 11.25
CA ILE A 175 9.45 1.52 11.78
C ILE A 175 9.30 2.19 13.16
N ALA A 176 10.30 2.05 14.03
CA ALA A 176 10.29 2.70 15.33
C ALA A 176 10.34 4.24 15.23
N ALA A 177 11.14 4.78 14.29
CA ALA A 177 11.20 6.23 14.05
C ALA A 177 9.88 6.77 13.47
N ALA A 178 9.28 6.06 12.51
CA ALA A 178 8.00 6.40 11.92
C ALA A 178 6.89 6.40 12.98
N TRP A 179 6.85 5.39 13.87
CA TRP A 179 5.88 5.36 14.95
C TRP A 179 6.03 6.56 15.91
N ARG A 180 7.26 6.89 16.32
CA ARG A 180 7.51 8.10 17.15
C ARG A 180 7.04 9.38 16.46
N ALA A 181 7.15 9.45 15.14
CA ALA A 181 6.69 10.57 14.32
C ALA A 181 5.18 10.52 13.98
N THR A 182 4.41 9.60 14.55
CA THR A 182 2.96 9.44 14.26
C THR A 182 2.11 10.01 15.40
N SER A 183 1.28 11.02 15.12
CA SER A 183 0.24 11.53 16.05
C SER A 183 -1.13 10.90 15.81
N GLY A 184 -1.42 10.42 14.59
CA GLY A 184 -2.68 9.76 14.24
C GLY A 184 -2.48 8.31 13.82
N ALA A 185 -2.11 8.07 12.56
CA ALA A 185 -1.97 6.74 11.98
C ALA A 185 -0.68 6.56 11.17
N LEU A 186 -0.08 5.37 11.28
CA LEU A 186 1.03 4.88 10.48
C LEU A 186 0.52 3.81 9.51
N VAL A 187 0.70 4.03 8.21
CA VAL A 187 0.30 3.09 7.16
C VAL A 187 1.54 2.53 6.46
N ILE A 188 1.68 1.21 6.50
CA ILE A 188 2.77 0.48 5.86
C ILE A 188 2.19 -0.34 4.71
N VAL A 189 2.81 -0.25 3.52
CA VAL A 189 2.40 -0.99 2.32
C VAL A 189 3.61 -1.71 1.73
N GLU A 190 3.46 -2.99 1.45
CA GLU A 190 4.50 -3.86 0.92
C GLU A 190 3.99 -4.68 -0.27
N PRO A 191 4.88 -5.20 -1.14
CA PRO A 191 4.49 -6.20 -2.14
C PRO A 191 3.74 -7.37 -1.51
N GLY A 192 2.69 -7.85 -2.17
CA GLY A 192 1.85 -8.97 -1.71
C GLY A 192 2.50 -10.34 -1.90
N THR A 193 3.76 -10.46 -1.48
CA THR A 193 4.59 -11.66 -1.55
C THR A 193 4.78 -12.27 -0.15
N PRO A 194 5.24 -13.53 -0.04
CA PRO A 194 5.59 -14.10 1.26
C PRO A 194 6.63 -13.29 2.03
N ALA A 195 7.58 -12.63 1.34
CA ALA A 195 8.58 -11.78 1.96
C ALA A 195 7.97 -10.47 2.50
N GLY A 196 7.13 -9.81 1.70
CA GLY A 196 6.41 -8.60 2.13
C GLY A 196 5.46 -8.87 3.30
N TRP A 197 4.75 -10.00 3.28
CA TRP A 197 3.92 -10.43 4.41
C TRP A 197 4.73 -10.62 5.70
N ARG A 198 5.91 -11.24 5.64
CA ARG A 198 6.79 -11.38 6.82
C ARG A 198 7.26 -10.02 7.36
N ARG A 199 7.58 -9.06 6.48
CA ARG A 199 7.90 -7.69 6.90
C ARG A 199 6.72 -7.01 7.59
N ILE A 200 5.51 -7.17 7.06
CA ILE A 200 4.28 -6.67 7.69
C ILE A 200 4.06 -7.29 9.07
N LEU A 201 4.29 -8.61 9.24
CA LEU A 201 4.19 -9.25 10.55
C LEU A 201 5.22 -8.73 11.56
N ALA A 202 6.49 -8.60 11.14
CA ALA A 202 7.54 -8.06 12.00
C ALA A 202 7.23 -6.61 12.42
N ALA A 203 6.77 -5.78 11.49
CA ALA A 203 6.33 -4.42 11.78
C ALA A 203 5.14 -4.40 12.75
N ARG A 204 4.14 -5.25 12.51
CA ARG A 204 2.95 -5.38 13.37
C ARG A 204 3.33 -5.74 14.80
N ASP A 205 4.14 -6.76 14.99
CA ASP A 205 4.50 -7.24 16.32
C ASP A 205 5.34 -6.20 17.08
N GLY A 206 6.28 -5.54 16.39
CA GLY A 206 7.04 -4.42 16.96
C GLY A 206 6.16 -3.23 17.34
N LEU A 207 5.21 -2.84 16.48
CA LEU A 207 4.30 -1.72 16.74
C LEU A 207 3.35 -2.02 17.92
N ILE A 208 2.83 -3.25 18.02
CA ILE A 208 2.01 -3.68 19.16
C ILE A 208 2.82 -3.60 20.46
N ALA A 209 4.08 -4.05 20.44
CA ALA A 209 4.97 -3.95 21.61
C ALA A 209 5.24 -2.49 22.02
N GLU A 210 5.25 -1.57 21.06
CA GLU A 210 5.35 -0.11 21.25
C GLU A 210 3.99 0.56 21.56
N GLY A 211 2.96 -0.23 21.88
CA GLY A 211 1.64 0.26 22.30
C GLY A 211 0.73 0.73 21.18
N ALA A 212 1.03 0.44 19.91
CA ALA A 212 0.16 0.76 18.80
C ALA A 212 -1.11 -0.11 18.79
N ARG A 213 -2.23 0.50 18.40
CA ARG A 213 -3.47 -0.22 18.10
C ARG A 213 -3.49 -0.56 16.62
N ILE A 214 -3.83 -1.80 16.26
CA ILE A 214 -3.94 -2.19 14.86
C ILE A 214 -5.35 -1.86 14.37
N ALA A 215 -5.46 -0.89 13.46
CA ALA A 215 -6.74 -0.47 12.88
C ALA A 215 -7.14 -1.33 11.68
N ALA A 216 -6.16 -1.76 10.88
CA ALA A 216 -6.38 -2.64 9.72
C ALA A 216 -5.06 -3.32 9.32
N PRO A 217 -5.08 -4.42 8.54
CA PRO A 217 -6.25 -5.22 8.16
C PRO A 217 -6.72 -6.18 9.26
N CYS A 218 -5.85 -6.48 10.24
CA CYS A 218 -6.09 -7.50 11.25
C CYS A 218 -7.23 -7.09 12.19
N PRO A 219 -8.19 -7.99 12.46
CA PRO A 219 -9.29 -7.71 13.40
C PRO A 219 -8.89 -7.91 14.88
N HIS A 220 -7.62 -8.21 15.16
CA HIS A 220 -7.11 -8.60 16.48
C HIS A 220 -5.63 -8.23 16.66
N ALA A 221 -5.18 -8.26 17.92
CA ALA A 221 -3.77 -8.08 18.32
C ALA A 221 -3.02 -9.40 18.60
N ALA A 222 -3.72 -10.55 18.70
CA ALA A 222 -3.09 -11.88 18.86
C ALA A 222 -2.11 -12.21 17.70
N PRO A 223 -1.19 -13.19 17.86
CA PRO A 223 -0.34 -13.65 16.75
C PRO A 223 -1.16 -13.96 15.49
N CYS A 224 -0.63 -13.64 14.32
CA CYS A 224 -1.34 -13.90 13.07
C CYS A 224 -1.59 -15.41 12.89
N PRO A 225 -2.84 -15.86 12.64
CA PRO A 225 -3.13 -17.29 12.50
C PRO A 225 -2.75 -17.87 11.14
N VAL A 226 -2.36 -17.02 10.17
CA VAL A 226 -1.88 -17.49 8.86
C VAL A 226 -0.46 -18.03 9.02
N ALA A 227 -0.23 -19.23 8.51
CA ALA A 227 1.07 -19.90 8.56
C ALA A 227 1.55 -20.28 7.15
N ALA A 228 2.88 -20.34 6.98
CA ALA A 228 3.49 -20.80 5.74
C ALA A 228 3.02 -22.23 5.38
N PRO A 229 2.86 -22.58 4.08
CA PRO A 229 3.26 -21.79 2.90
C PRO A 229 2.29 -20.69 2.48
N ASP A 230 1.19 -20.50 3.21
CA ASP A 230 0.23 -19.43 2.94
C ASP A 230 0.73 -18.06 3.46
N TRP A 231 0.18 -16.97 2.92
CA TRP A 231 0.49 -15.61 3.38
C TRP A 231 -0.70 -14.66 3.20
N CYS A 232 -0.89 -13.78 4.18
CA CYS A 232 -1.95 -12.78 4.12
C CYS A 232 -1.57 -11.64 3.17
N HIS A 233 -2.34 -11.46 2.11
CA HIS A 233 -2.20 -10.39 1.13
C HIS A 233 -3.56 -10.04 0.54
N PHE A 234 -3.59 -8.99 -0.28
CA PHE A 234 -4.75 -8.48 -0.98
C PHE A 234 -4.40 -8.24 -2.44
N ALA A 235 -5.41 -7.97 -3.26
CA ALA A 235 -5.21 -7.53 -4.63
C ALA A 235 -6.13 -6.34 -4.95
N VAL A 236 -5.60 -5.41 -5.71
CA VAL A 236 -6.36 -4.30 -6.28
C VAL A 236 -6.25 -4.34 -7.79
N ARG A 237 -7.39 -4.19 -8.47
CA ARG A 237 -7.42 -4.07 -9.92
C ARG A 237 -7.18 -2.63 -10.33
N LEU A 238 -6.39 -2.42 -11.36
CA LEU A 238 -6.22 -1.12 -12.01
C LEU A 238 -6.24 -1.25 -13.53
N PRO A 239 -6.79 -0.26 -14.26
CA PRO A 239 -6.71 -0.26 -15.72
C PRO A 239 -5.27 0.06 -16.16
N ARG A 240 -4.86 -0.54 -17.27
CA ARG A 240 -3.59 -0.20 -17.94
C ARG A 240 -3.83 0.82 -19.04
N SER A 241 -3.19 1.97 -18.93
CA SER A 241 -3.08 2.92 -20.04
C SER A 241 -2.36 2.28 -21.24
N ARG A 242 -2.49 2.88 -22.43
CA ARG A 242 -1.78 2.40 -23.63
C ARG A 242 -0.25 2.36 -23.40
N LEU A 243 0.28 3.38 -22.72
CA LEU A 243 1.70 3.47 -22.39
C LEU A 243 2.13 2.39 -21.38
N HIS A 244 1.32 2.14 -20.35
CA HIS A 244 1.58 1.09 -19.38
C HIS A 244 1.62 -0.28 -20.07
N ARG A 245 0.63 -0.60 -20.92
CA ARG A 245 0.61 -1.86 -21.67
C ARG A 245 1.84 -2.06 -22.55
N ARG A 246 2.26 -1.03 -23.29
CA ARG A 246 3.46 -1.09 -24.13
C ARG A 246 4.73 -1.29 -23.31
N THR A 247 4.86 -0.54 -22.22
CA THR A 247 6.03 -0.61 -21.32
C THR A 247 6.16 -1.99 -20.68
N LYS A 248 5.05 -2.59 -20.25
CA LYS A 248 5.03 -3.94 -19.64
C LYS A 248 4.89 -5.08 -20.66
N GLN A 249 4.82 -4.79 -21.96
CA GLN A 249 4.53 -5.76 -23.01
C GLN A 249 3.33 -6.66 -22.67
N ALA A 250 2.26 -6.04 -22.19
CA ALA A 250 1.10 -6.75 -21.64
C ALA A 250 -0.17 -6.53 -22.48
N ASP A 251 -0.82 -7.63 -22.85
CA ASP A 251 -2.06 -7.61 -23.67
C ASP A 251 -3.31 -7.28 -22.85
N SER A 252 -3.34 -7.70 -21.58
CA SER A 252 -4.50 -7.45 -20.71
C SER A 252 -4.71 -5.95 -20.47
N PRO A 253 -5.95 -5.44 -20.61
CA PRO A 253 -6.29 -4.04 -20.37
C PRO A 253 -6.27 -3.66 -18.89
N PHE A 254 -6.07 -4.61 -17.98
CA PHE A 254 -5.96 -4.40 -16.54
C PHE A 254 -4.80 -5.18 -15.94
N GLU A 255 -4.44 -4.78 -14.73
CA GLU A 255 -3.51 -5.46 -13.84
C GLU A 255 -4.20 -5.71 -12.50
N ASP A 256 -3.79 -6.77 -11.81
CA ASP A 256 -4.13 -6.98 -10.39
C ASP A 256 -2.83 -6.88 -9.60
N GLU A 257 -2.59 -5.75 -8.93
CA GLU A 257 -1.43 -5.57 -8.07
C GLU A 257 -1.72 -6.25 -6.73
N LYS A 258 -0.86 -7.21 -6.37
CA LYS A 258 -0.90 -7.85 -5.06
C LYS A 258 -0.10 -7.04 -4.06
N PHE A 259 -0.69 -6.77 -2.90
CA PHE A 259 -0.06 -5.99 -1.84
C PHE A 259 -0.38 -6.56 -0.46
N ALA A 260 0.45 -6.25 0.52
CA ALA A 260 0.17 -6.42 1.93
C ALA A 260 0.22 -5.04 2.59
N TYR A 261 -0.55 -4.83 3.64
CA TYR A 261 -0.56 -3.54 4.33
C TYR A 261 -0.81 -3.70 5.83
N LEU A 262 -0.49 -2.66 6.58
CA LEU A 262 -0.76 -2.52 7.99
C LEU A 262 -1.13 -1.07 8.29
N VAL A 263 -2.15 -0.87 9.11
CA VAL A 263 -2.54 0.44 9.67
C VAL A 263 -2.42 0.34 11.18
N ALA A 264 -1.43 1.04 11.73
CA ALA A 264 -1.27 1.24 13.16
C ALA A 264 -1.80 2.63 13.54
N SER A 265 -2.51 2.73 14.66
CA SER A 265 -3.21 3.95 15.07
C SER A 265 -2.94 4.28 16.54
N ARG A 266 -2.95 5.57 16.84
CA ARG A 266 -2.96 6.12 18.21
C ARG A 266 -4.33 6.00 18.87
N THR A 267 -5.40 5.88 18.09
CA THR A 267 -6.78 5.75 18.58
C THR A 267 -7.35 4.36 18.31
N GLU A 268 -8.47 4.05 18.95
CA GLU A 268 -9.23 2.84 18.62
C GLU A 268 -9.86 2.96 17.23
N ALA A 269 -9.90 1.83 16.54
CA ALA A 269 -10.56 1.67 15.26
C ALA A 269 -11.93 1.02 15.45
N GLU A 270 -12.80 1.18 14.46
CA GLU A 270 -14.07 0.47 14.40
C GLU A 270 -13.80 -1.05 14.38
N PRO A 271 -14.33 -1.81 15.36
CA PRO A 271 -14.07 -3.23 15.46
C PRO A 271 -14.78 -3.98 14.31
N ILE A 272 -14.12 -5.02 13.82
CA ILE A 272 -14.65 -5.92 12.81
C ILE A 272 -14.65 -7.35 13.36
N ALA A 273 -15.70 -8.13 13.08
CA ALA A 273 -15.80 -9.50 13.54
C ALA A 273 -14.84 -10.43 12.80
N ALA A 274 -14.58 -10.14 11.51
CA ALA A 274 -13.63 -10.90 10.71
C ALA A 274 -13.10 -10.11 9.50
N ARG A 275 -12.00 -10.59 8.90
CA ARG A 275 -11.45 -10.14 7.63
C ARG A 275 -11.47 -11.28 6.61
N VAL A 276 -11.94 -11.02 5.39
CA VAL A 276 -11.89 -11.98 4.28
C VAL A 276 -10.46 -12.06 3.73
N LEU A 277 -9.82 -13.23 3.82
CA LEU A 277 -8.40 -13.40 3.48
C LEU A 277 -8.12 -13.84 2.04
N THR A 278 -9.12 -14.34 1.32
CA THR A 278 -9.01 -14.78 -0.08
C THR A 278 -10.28 -14.45 -0.85
N PRO A 279 -10.25 -14.37 -2.20
CA PRO A 279 -11.47 -14.19 -2.99
C PRO A 279 -12.56 -15.20 -2.59
N PRO A 280 -13.78 -14.74 -2.24
CA PRO A 280 -14.88 -15.64 -1.91
C PRO A 280 -15.16 -16.65 -3.02
N ARG A 281 -15.28 -17.93 -2.64
CA ARG A 281 -15.52 -19.04 -3.57
C ARG A 281 -17.03 -19.19 -3.78
N ALA A 282 -17.59 -18.34 -4.64
CA ALA A 282 -19.02 -18.35 -4.94
C ALA A 282 -19.41 -19.47 -5.91
N ALA A 283 -20.52 -20.16 -5.61
CA ALA A 283 -21.14 -21.15 -6.48
C ALA A 283 -22.68 -21.07 -6.35
N SER A 284 -23.42 -21.83 -7.17
CA SER A 284 -24.89 -21.84 -7.09
C SER A 284 -25.36 -22.26 -5.69
N GLY A 285 -25.88 -21.29 -4.95
CA GLY A 285 -26.48 -21.48 -3.64
C GLY A 285 -25.52 -21.60 -2.46
N ARG A 286 -24.23 -21.36 -2.65
CA ARG A 286 -23.22 -21.38 -1.59
C ARG A 286 -22.05 -20.42 -1.84
N VAL A 287 -21.41 -19.93 -0.78
CA VAL A 287 -20.20 -19.11 -0.81
C VAL A 287 -19.23 -19.65 0.24
N GLY A 288 -18.03 -20.04 -0.19
CA GLY A 288 -16.93 -20.37 0.71
C GLY A 288 -16.10 -19.13 1.07
N LEU A 289 -15.84 -18.91 2.34
CA LEU A 289 -15.08 -17.78 2.87
C LEU A 289 -13.90 -18.30 3.70
N LYS A 290 -12.73 -17.70 3.54
CA LYS A 290 -11.59 -17.85 4.44
C LYS A 290 -11.47 -16.59 5.28
N LEU A 291 -11.65 -16.72 6.59
CA LEU A 291 -11.81 -15.60 7.51
C LEU A 291 -10.71 -15.60 8.57
N CYS A 292 -10.10 -14.43 8.79
CA CYS A 292 -9.37 -14.15 10.02
C CYS A 292 -10.37 -13.55 11.02
N ARG A 293 -10.56 -14.18 12.19
CA ARG A 293 -11.54 -13.77 13.19
C ARG A 293 -10.94 -12.82 14.21
N ALA A 294 -11.78 -11.98 14.82
CA ALA A 294 -11.38 -11.13 15.95
C ALA A 294 -10.85 -11.93 17.16
N SER A 295 -11.17 -13.24 17.26
CA SER A 295 -10.59 -14.14 18.27
C SER A 295 -9.11 -14.45 18.04
N GLY A 296 -8.58 -14.18 16.84
CA GLY A 296 -7.24 -14.61 16.44
C GLY A 296 -7.24 -15.93 15.68
N ASP A 297 -8.40 -16.53 15.37
CA ASP A 297 -8.49 -17.79 14.65
C ASP A 297 -8.62 -17.62 13.13
N LEU A 298 -8.10 -18.60 12.39
CA LEU A 298 -8.34 -18.75 10.96
C LEU A 298 -9.46 -19.78 10.73
N GLU A 299 -10.50 -19.39 10.00
CA GLU A 299 -11.67 -20.23 9.77
C GLU A 299 -12.07 -20.29 8.29
N GLU A 300 -12.44 -21.49 7.83
CA GLU A 300 -13.07 -21.71 6.53
C GLU A 300 -14.58 -21.93 6.72
N VAL A 301 -15.38 -20.98 6.25
CA VAL A 301 -16.85 -20.97 6.43
C VAL A 301 -17.54 -21.24 5.11
N LEU A 302 -18.55 -22.12 5.11
CA LEU A 302 -19.45 -22.30 3.98
C LEU A 302 -20.82 -21.71 4.30
N VAL A 303 -21.18 -20.61 3.63
CA VAL A 303 -22.48 -19.96 3.76
C VAL A 303 -23.39 -20.40 2.62
N THR A 304 -24.59 -20.85 2.92
CA THR A 304 -25.56 -21.43 1.98
C THR A 304 -26.84 -20.61 1.89
N ARG A 305 -27.63 -20.78 0.81
CA ARG A 305 -28.94 -20.11 0.64
C ARG A 305 -29.87 -20.24 1.86
N ARG A 306 -29.74 -21.31 2.65
CA ARG A 306 -30.58 -21.57 3.83
C ARG A 306 -30.33 -20.57 4.96
N GLU A 307 -29.17 -19.90 4.96
CA GLU A 307 -28.77 -18.92 5.97
C GLU A 307 -29.22 -17.48 5.62
N GLY A 308 -30.07 -17.32 4.60
CA GLY A 308 -30.81 -16.08 4.34
C GLY A 308 -29.93 -14.84 4.20
N GLU A 309 -29.98 -13.95 5.20
CA GLU A 309 -29.21 -12.71 5.24
C GLU A 309 -27.69 -12.93 5.16
N ALA A 310 -27.15 -13.87 5.92
CA ALA A 310 -25.73 -14.17 5.89
C ALA A 310 -25.26 -14.56 4.47
N PHE A 311 -26.09 -15.29 3.72
CA PHE A 311 -25.82 -15.61 2.32
C PHE A 311 -25.89 -14.40 1.40
N ARG A 312 -26.85 -13.48 1.62
CA ARG A 312 -26.92 -12.21 0.87
C ARG A 312 -25.67 -11.36 1.08
N ILE A 313 -25.18 -11.29 2.32
CA ILE A 313 -23.95 -10.56 2.68
C ILE A 313 -22.74 -11.26 2.07
N ALA A 314 -22.56 -12.57 2.31
CA ALA A 314 -21.43 -13.35 1.82
C ALA A 314 -21.25 -13.27 0.31
N ARG A 315 -22.35 -13.18 -0.45
CA ARG A 315 -22.32 -13.00 -1.92
C ARG A 315 -21.77 -11.66 -2.40
N ARG A 316 -21.75 -10.65 -1.54
CA ARG A 316 -21.26 -9.29 -1.85
C ARG A 316 -19.86 -9.04 -1.32
N LEU A 317 -19.37 -9.91 -0.44
CA LEU A 317 -18.02 -9.81 0.08
C LEU A 317 -17.00 -9.98 -1.05
N GLU A 318 -15.95 -9.19 -0.98
CA GLU A 318 -14.77 -9.28 -1.80
C GLU A 318 -13.53 -9.64 -0.95
N TRP A 319 -12.42 -9.89 -1.64
CA TRP A 319 -11.15 -10.17 -0.97
C TRP A 319 -10.69 -8.93 -0.20
N GLY A 320 -10.48 -9.09 1.11
CA GLY A 320 -10.05 -8.01 1.99
C GLY A 320 -11.19 -7.29 2.69
N ASP A 321 -12.45 -7.64 2.44
CA ASP A 321 -13.57 -7.00 3.11
C ASP A 321 -13.57 -7.24 4.61
N ALA A 322 -13.92 -6.19 5.35
CA ALA A 322 -14.26 -6.26 6.75
C ALA A 322 -15.66 -6.88 6.87
N VAL A 323 -15.80 -7.82 7.79
CA VAL A 323 -17.07 -8.41 8.14
C VAL A 323 -17.49 -7.83 9.50
N PRO A 324 -18.52 -6.96 9.56
CA PRO A 324 -18.87 -6.23 10.78
C PRO A 324 -19.55 -7.11 11.84
N SER A 325 -20.17 -8.22 11.43
CA SER A 325 -20.86 -9.16 12.33
C SER A 325 -20.49 -10.61 12.02
N ALA A 326 -20.78 -11.52 12.94
CA ALA A 326 -20.48 -12.93 12.74
C ALA A 326 -21.22 -13.48 11.50
N ILE A 327 -20.46 -13.98 10.53
CA ILE A 327 -20.92 -14.81 9.43
C ILE A 327 -20.37 -16.23 9.66
N GLY A 328 -21.22 -17.25 9.55
CA GLY A 328 -20.93 -18.58 10.10
C GLY A 328 -21.40 -18.67 11.56
N ARG A 329 -21.70 -19.89 12.02
CA ARG A 329 -22.27 -20.13 13.36
C ARG A 329 -21.33 -19.70 14.48
#